data_AF-A0A958UMM1-F1
#
_entry.id   AF-A0A958UMM1-F1
#
_cell.length_a   1.000
_cell.length_b   1.000
_cell.length_c   1.000
_cell.angle_alpha   90.00
_cell.angle_beta   90.00
_cell.angle_gamma   90.00
#
_symmetry.space_group_name_H-M   'P 1'
#
loop_
_entity.id
_entity.type
_entity.pdbx_description
1 polymer ?
#
loop_
_entity_poly.entity_id
_entity_poly.type
_entity_poly.pdbx_seq_one_letter_code
_entity_poly.pdbx_strand_id
1 'polypeptide(L)'
;FFEKPINKSFERMYGWAWLLKLSEELHKWDDPMARELEQNLKPLTEIIVFRYKEFLPKLNYPIRVGEHTNTAFGLTFAYDYAESVGDIELKQLIEKRARDFYFNNENCPINWEPSGYDFLSPCLEEVDIMRRVLSSEEFITWMDTFLPRLADENYHLKVGEVSDRTDGKLVHLDGLNFSRAWVFYGLAKQFPKYTHLQNLANEHVAYSYPNLVGDSYEGGHWLGSFAIYALNTLHGQ
;
A
#
# COMPACT_ATOMS: atom_id res chain seq x y z
N PHE A 1 -11.56 24.12 0.90
CA PHE A 1 -12.36 22.88 1.14
C PHE A 1 -12.07 22.25 2.50
N PHE A 2 -10.83 21.84 2.79
CA PHE A 2 -10.41 21.17 4.04
C PHE A 2 -10.43 22.03 5.32
N GLU A 3 -10.59 23.35 5.18
CA GLU A 3 -10.80 24.28 6.31
C GLU A 3 -12.17 24.09 6.98
N LYS A 4 -13.17 23.60 6.23
CA LYS A 4 -14.50 23.33 6.78
C LYS A 4 -14.39 22.15 7.77
N PRO A 5 -14.87 22.27 9.02
CA PRO A 5 -14.73 21.22 10.03
C PRO A 5 -15.20 19.83 9.58
N ILE A 6 -16.29 19.75 8.82
CA ILE A 6 -16.88 18.50 8.32
C ILE A 6 -15.99 17.78 7.28
N ASN A 7 -15.10 18.52 6.60
CA ASN A 7 -14.24 17.98 5.55
C ASN A 7 -12.87 17.53 6.09
N LYS A 8 -12.59 17.67 7.38
CA LYS A 8 -11.29 17.30 7.98
C LYS A 8 -10.94 15.82 7.83
N SER A 9 -11.91 14.95 7.58
CA SER A 9 -11.73 13.49 7.42
C SER A 9 -12.02 12.99 6.01
N PHE A 10 -12.33 13.87 5.05
CA PHE A 10 -12.59 13.47 3.68
C PHE A 10 -11.39 12.69 3.12
N GLU A 11 -11.65 11.53 2.52
CA GLU A 11 -10.65 10.61 1.93
C GLU A 11 -9.61 10.01 2.88
N ARG A 12 -9.90 10.02 4.19
CA ARG A 12 -9.02 9.39 5.18
C ARG A 12 -9.11 7.85 5.11
N MET A 13 -8.03 7.07 4.97
CA MET A 13 -6.63 7.45 4.71
C MET A 13 -6.22 7.20 3.26
N TYR A 14 -7.10 6.68 2.42
CA TYR A 14 -6.80 6.30 1.03
C TYR A 14 -6.39 7.48 0.15
N GLY A 15 -7.26 8.48 -0.05
CA GLY A 15 -6.91 9.62 -0.89
C GLY A 15 -5.82 10.48 -0.28
N TRP A 16 -5.65 10.45 1.06
CA TRP A 16 -4.49 11.07 1.70
C TRP A 16 -3.19 10.39 1.28
N ALA A 17 -3.15 9.06 1.32
CA ALA A 17 -2.00 8.27 0.90
C ALA A 17 -1.65 8.50 -0.58
N TRP A 18 -2.65 8.46 -1.47
CA TRP A 18 -2.43 8.71 -2.90
C TRP A 18 -1.99 10.15 -3.21
N LEU A 19 -2.46 11.15 -2.46
CA LEU A 19 -1.97 12.51 -2.60
C LEU A 19 -0.48 12.61 -2.23
N LEU A 20 -0.09 12.00 -1.09
CA LEU A 20 1.31 11.97 -0.69
C LEU A 20 2.16 11.19 -1.69
N LYS A 21 1.65 10.09 -2.25
CA LYS A 21 2.30 9.35 -3.33
C LYS A 21 2.52 10.21 -4.57
N LEU A 22 1.50 10.96 -5.01
CA LEU A 22 1.66 11.91 -6.13
C LEU A 22 2.74 12.96 -5.82
N SER A 23 2.75 13.50 -4.59
CA SER A 23 3.78 14.45 -4.18
C SER A 23 5.19 13.84 -4.16
N GLU A 24 5.31 12.57 -3.77
CA GLU A 24 6.56 11.80 -3.80
C GLU A 24 7.05 11.59 -5.25
N GLU A 25 6.16 11.20 -6.18
CA GLU A 25 6.50 11.03 -7.59
C GLU A 25 6.99 12.34 -8.22
N LEU A 26 6.30 13.47 -7.94
CA LEU A 26 6.76 14.80 -8.37
C LEU A 26 8.11 15.16 -7.73
N HIS A 27 8.34 14.77 -6.48
CA HIS A 27 9.61 15.00 -5.82
C HIS A 27 10.77 14.26 -6.50
N LYS A 28 10.55 12.99 -6.89
CA LYS A 28 11.56 12.14 -7.54
C LYS A 28 11.75 12.41 -9.03
N TRP A 29 10.77 12.99 -9.70
CA TRP A 29 10.83 13.26 -11.13
C TRP A 29 11.81 14.42 -11.45
N ASP A 30 12.92 14.10 -12.09
CA ASP A 30 13.94 15.07 -12.52
C ASP A 30 13.51 15.84 -13.78
N ASP A 31 12.53 16.72 -13.63
CA ASP A 31 12.03 17.61 -14.68
C ASP A 31 11.66 18.99 -14.11
N PRO A 32 11.97 20.12 -14.79
CA PRO A 32 11.57 21.45 -14.34
C PRO A 32 10.06 21.62 -14.09
N MET A 33 9.22 20.96 -14.89
CA MET A 33 7.76 20.98 -14.72
C MET A 33 7.36 20.29 -13.41
N ALA A 34 8.07 19.25 -12.99
CA ALA A 34 7.80 18.56 -11.72
C ALA A 34 7.93 19.52 -10.53
N ARG A 35 8.93 20.43 -10.57
CA ARG A 35 9.13 21.44 -9.50
C ARG A 35 8.00 22.46 -9.45
N GLU A 36 7.49 22.89 -10.60
CA GLU A 36 6.33 23.78 -10.66
C GLU A 36 5.07 23.09 -10.08
N LEU A 37 4.81 21.85 -10.52
CA LEU A 37 3.67 21.06 -10.05
C LEU A 37 3.75 20.74 -8.55
N GLU A 38 4.94 20.41 -8.05
CA GLU A 38 5.20 20.17 -6.63
C GLU A 38 4.88 21.41 -5.79
N GLN A 39 5.32 22.61 -6.22
CA GLN A 39 4.99 23.85 -5.52
C GLN A 39 3.50 24.16 -5.53
N ASN A 40 2.82 23.88 -6.65
CA ASN A 40 1.37 24.03 -6.75
C ASN A 40 0.61 23.07 -5.82
N LEU A 41 1.12 21.85 -5.64
CA LEU A 41 0.52 20.82 -4.78
C LEU A 41 0.82 21.03 -3.29
N LYS A 42 1.94 21.70 -2.98
CA LYS A 42 2.48 21.86 -1.62
C LYS A 42 1.47 22.28 -0.55
N PRO A 43 0.58 23.28 -0.75
CA PRO A 43 -0.38 23.67 0.28
C PRO A 43 -1.33 22.53 0.68
N LEU A 44 -1.67 21.66 -0.29
CA LEU A 44 -2.54 20.51 -0.03
C LEU A 44 -1.78 19.40 0.69
N THR A 45 -0.54 19.11 0.26
CA THR A 45 0.35 18.15 0.94
C THR A 45 0.60 18.54 2.39
N GLU A 46 0.90 19.81 2.68
CA GLU A 46 1.09 20.31 4.05
C GLU A 46 -0.14 20.11 4.94
N ILE A 47 -1.35 20.34 4.38
CA ILE A 47 -2.59 20.06 5.09
C ILE A 47 -2.69 18.57 5.41
N ILE A 48 -2.43 17.68 4.45
CA ILE A 48 -2.54 16.24 4.67
C ILE A 48 -1.51 15.75 5.71
N VAL A 49 -0.26 16.19 5.61
CA VAL A 49 0.79 15.88 6.62
C VAL A 49 0.35 16.33 8.01
N PHE A 50 -0.18 17.55 8.14
CA PHE A 50 -0.72 18.03 9.41
C PHE A 50 -1.87 17.15 9.91
N ARG A 51 -2.77 16.69 9.03
CA ARG A 51 -3.86 15.79 9.41
C ARG A 51 -3.38 14.41 9.87
N TYR A 52 -2.32 13.86 9.27
CA TYR A 52 -1.66 12.65 9.79
C TYR A 52 -1.17 12.89 11.23
N LYS A 53 -0.41 13.97 11.45
CA LYS A 53 0.13 14.35 12.75
C LYS A 53 -0.95 14.59 13.81
N GLU A 54 -2.12 15.12 13.42
CA GLU A 54 -3.26 15.29 14.32
C GLU A 54 -4.06 14.02 14.62
N PHE A 55 -4.15 13.09 13.65
CA PHE A 55 -5.05 11.95 13.69
C PHE A 55 -4.40 10.71 14.30
N LEU A 56 -3.19 10.36 13.85
CA LEU A 56 -2.51 9.13 14.23
C LEU A 56 -2.33 8.95 15.74
N PRO A 57 -1.98 9.99 16.54
CA PRO A 57 -1.91 9.87 17.99
C PRO A 57 -3.24 9.55 18.68
N LYS A 58 -4.38 9.78 18.00
CA LYS A 58 -5.74 9.56 18.53
C LYS A 58 -6.34 8.22 18.09
N LEU A 59 -5.74 7.55 17.10
CA LEU A 59 -6.25 6.30 16.54
C LEU A 59 -5.83 5.13 17.43
N ASN A 60 -6.70 4.65 18.31
CA ASN A 60 -6.36 3.57 19.25
C ASN A 60 -6.19 2.20 18.59
N TYR A 61 -6.92 1.93 17.50
CA TYR A 61 -6.94 0.63 16.84
C TYR A 61 -6.69 0.79 15.34
N PRO A 62 -5.85 -0.07 14.73
CA PRO A 62 -5.67 -0.06 13.29
C PRO A 62 -6.93 -0.60 12.59
N ILE A 63 -7.20 -0.10 11.40
CA ILE A 63 -8.26 -0.58 10.52
C ILE A 63 -7.64 -1.51 9.48
N ARG A 64 -8.17 -2.74 9.36
CA ARG A 64 -7.61 -3.83 8.54
C ARG A 64 -8.47 -4.23 7.35
N VAL A 65 -9.53 -3.49 7.02
CA VAL A 65 -10.35 -3.84 5.84
C VAL A 65 -9.49 -3.83 4.58
N GLY A 66 -9.74 -4.72 3.62
CA GLY A 66 -9.03 -4.74 2.32
C GLY A 66 -9.46 -3.65 1.35
N GLU A 67 -9.88 -2.50 1.89
CA GLU A 67 -10.40 -1.34 1.16
C GLU A 67 -9.78 -0.03 1.67
N HIS A 68 -10.35 1.10 1.25
CA HIS A 68 -9.90 2.48 1.42
C HIS A 68 -9.44 2.86 2.84
N THR A 69 -10.08 2.34 3.89
CA THR A 69 -9.75 2.75 5.26
C THR A 69 -8.60 1.95 5.88
N ASN A 70 -7.97 1.05 5.12
CA ASN A 70 -6.82 0.27 5.58
C ASN A 70 -5.71 1.20 6.11
N THR A 71 -5.39 1.05 7.39
CA THR A 71 -4.41 1.91 8.07
C THR A 71 -3.00 1.59 7.62
N ALA A 72 -2.67 0.32 7.39
CA ALA A 72 -1.31 -0.07 6.99
C ALA A 72 -0.96 0.50 5.61
N PHE A 73 -1.86 0.36 4.63
CA PHE A 73 -1.71 1.01 3.31
C PHE A 73 -1.52 2.53 3.43
N GLY A 74 -2.35 3.18 4.24
CA GLY A 74 -2.26 4.63 4.47
C GLY A 74 -0.90 5.05 5.05
N LEU A 75 -0.36 4.26 5.98
CA LEU A 75 0.96 4.49 6.57
C LEU A 75 2.09 4.24 5.57
N THR A 76 1.97 3.24 4.71
CA THR A 76 3.02 2.86 3.74
C THR A 76 3.39 4.01 2.81
N PHE A 77 2.43 4.58 2.08
CA PHE A 77 2.74 5.68 1.16
C PHE A 77 3.14 6.97 1.90
N ALA A 78 2.57 7.21 3.08
CA ALA A 78 2.97 8.34 3.89
C ALA A 78 4.42 8.21 4.41
N TYR A 79 4.88 6.98 4.68
CA TYR A 79 6.26 6.69 5.07
C TYR A 79 7.23 6.94 3.90
N ASP A 80 6.93 6.39 2.72
CA ASP A 80 7.74 6.55 1.51
C ASP A 80 7.85 8.04 1.11
N TYR A 81 6.75 8.79 1.22
CA TYR A 81 6.74 10.24 1.07
C TYR A 81 7.65 10.93 2.10
N ALA A 82 7.46 10.65 3.39
CA ALA A 82 8.20 11.30 4.47
C ALA A 82 9.71 11.04 4.36
N GLU A 83 10.10 9.83 3.97
CA GLU A 83 11.49 9.48 3.67
C GLU A 83 12.02 10.27 2.47
N SER A 84 11.27 10.34 1.38
CA SER A 84 11.70 10.99 0.14
C SER A 84 11.93 12.50 0.31
N VAL A 85 11.06 13.18 1.07
CA VAL A 85 11.16 14.65 1.29
C VAL A 85 11.91 15.03 2.57
N GLY A 86 12.34 14.05 3.37
CA GLY A 86 13.05 14.28 4.63
C GLY A 86 12.18 14.82 5.78
N ASP A 87 10.86 14.54 5.82
CA ASP A 87 10.00 14.87 6.97
C ASP A 87 10.22 13.87 8.12
N ILE A 88 11.23 14.14 8.94
CA ILE A 88 11.64 13.29 10.07
C ILE A 88 10.49 13.08 11.07
N GLU A 89 9.70 14.12 11.35
CA GLU A 89 8.62 14.06 12.33
C GLU A 89 7.50 13.13 11.86
N LEU A 90 7.08 13.25 10.59
CA LEU A 90 6.07 12.35 10.02
C LEU A 90 6.57 10.91 9.98
N LYS A 91 7.82 10.70 9.53
CA LYS A 91 8.45 9.37 9.45
C LYS A 91 8.46 8.68 10.82
N GLN A 92 8.98 9.35 11.86
CA GLN A 92 9.04 8.81 13.22
C GLN A 92 7.65 8.52 13.80
N LEU A 93 6.67 9.38 13.53
CA LEU A 93 5.29 9.14 13.93
C LEU A 93 4.73 7.86 13.30
N ILE A 94 4.97 7.65 12.00
CA ILE A 94 4.52 6.47 11.27
C ILE A 94 5.21 5.21 11.81
N GLU A 95 6.53 5.23 11.97
CA GLU A 95 7.30 4.12 12.56
C GLU A 95 6.74 3.72 13.92
N LYS A 96 6.49 4.72 14.78
CA LYS A 96 5.92 4.48 16.10
C LYS A 96 4.54 3.81 15.99
N ARG A 97 3.64 4.35 15.16
CA ARG A 97 2.26 3.81 15.06
C ARG A 97 2.23 2.43 14.41
N ALA A 98 3.04 2.18 13.39
CA ALA A 98 3.16 0.86 12.79
C ALA A 98 3.60 -0.18 13.83
N ARG A 99 4.62 0.14 14.65
CA ARG A 99 5.05 -0.73 15.75
C ARG A 99 3.96 -0.90 16.81
N ASP A 100 3.31 0.18 17.24
CA ASP A 100 2.21 0.12 18.22
C ASP A 100 1.05 -0.79 17.75
N PHE A 101 0.77 -0.82 16.45
CA PHE A 101 -0.37 -1.55 15.88
C PHE A 101 -0.07 -2.99 15.46
N TYR A 102 1.13 -3.26 14.97
CA TYR A 102 1.42 -4.47 14.20
C TYR A 102 2.56 -5.31 14.76
N PHE A 103 3.42 -4.76 15.63
CA PHE A 103 4.62 -5.46 16.11
C PHE A 103 4.31 -6.74 16.88
N ASN A 104 3.22 -6.76 17.66
CA ASN A 104 2.81 -7.93 18.45
C ASN A 104 1.72 -8.77 17.75
N ASN A 105 1.41 -8.51 16.48
CA ASN A 105 0.47 -9.35 15.75
C ASN A 105 1.16 -10.67 15.37
N GLU A 106 0.39 -11.75 15.41
CA GLU A 106 0.85 -13.11 15.10
C GLU A 106 -0.23 -13.84 14.29
N ASN A 107 0.18 -14.84 13.51
CA ASN A 107 -0.72 -15.76 12.80
C ASN A 107 -1.82 -15.05 11.98
N CYS A 108 -1.46 -14.07 11.14
CA CYS A 108 -2.43 -13.34 10.34
C CYS A 108 -3.29 -14.30 9.49
N PRO A 109 -4.63 -14.19 9.52
CA PRO A 109 -5.54 -15.13 8.87
C PRO A 109 -5.66 -14.86 7.36
N ILE A 110 -4.54 -14.90 6.63
CA ILE A 110 -4.50 -14.61 5.19
C ILE A 110 -5.38 -15.56 4.36
N ASN A 111 -5.75 -16.72 4.92
CA ASN A 111 -6.68 -17.67 4.30
C ASN A 111 -8.15 -17.22 4.34
N TRP A 112 -8.48 -16.13 5.04
CA TRP A 112 -9.80 -15.51 4.98
C TRP A 112 -9.93 -14.54 3.80
N GLU A 113 -8.83 -14.21 3.15
CA GLU A 113 -8.82 -13.34 1.99
C GLU A 113 -9.04 -14.13 0.68
N PRO A 114 -9.67 -13.54 -0.34
CA PRO A 114 -10.25 -12.20 -0.36
C PRO A 114 -11.62 -12.09 0.32
N SER A 115 -11.93 -10.92 0.86
CA SER A 115 -13.32 -10.47 1.03
C SER A 115 -13.90 -10.05 -0.33
N GLY A 116 -15.24 -9.92 -0.41
CA GLY A 116 -15.97 -9.88 -1.69
C GLY A 116 -15.59 -8.79 -2.69
N TYR A 117 -14.90 -7.73 -2.28
CA TYR A 117 -14.43 -6.63 -3.14
C TYR A 117 -13.18 -5.96 -2.56
N ASP A 118 -12.30 -6.76 -1.95
CA ASP A 118 -10.99 -6.28 -1.53
C ASP A 118 -10.18 -5.79 -2.75
N PHE A 119 -9.45 -4.70 -2.59
CA PHE A 119 -8.35 -4.30 -3.49
C PHE A 119 -6.99 -4.24 -2.76
N LEU A 120 -6.99 -4.48 -1.45
CA LEU A 120 -5.80 -4.62 -0.61
C LEU A 120 -5.89 -5.92 0.16
N SER A 121 -4.76 -6.56 0.43
CA SER A 121 -4.68 -7.72 1.31
C SER A 121 -4.45 -7.25 2.75
N PRO A 122 -5.41 -7.39 3.69
CA PRO A 122 -5.23 -7.02 5.09
C PRO A 122 -3.90 -7.48 5.69
N CYS A 123 -3.52 -8.74 5.46
CA CYS A 123 -2.30 -9.30 5.99
C CYS A 123 -1.06 -8.75 5.29
N LEU A 124 -1.05 -8.66 3.95
CA LEU A 124 0.13 -8.19 3.23
C LEU A 124 0.36 -6.68 3.36
N GLU A 125 -0.67 -5.88 3.59
CA GLU A 125 -0.47 -4.45 3.91
C GLU A 125 0.29 -4.27 5.23
N GLU A 126 0.00 -5.09 6.26
CA GLU A 126 0.80 -5.09 7.49
C GLU A 126 2.25 -5.48 7.21
N VAL A 127 2.48 -6.50 6.37
CA VAL A 127 3.83 -6.88 5.94
C VAL A 127 4.55 -5.72 5.26
N ASP A 128 3.85 -4.98 4.39
CA ASP A 128 4.44 -3.95 3.55
C ASP A 128 4.88 -2.71 4.34
N ILE A 129 4.12 -2.31 5.37
CA ILE A 129 4.57 -1.27 6.29
C ILE A 129 5.67 -1.80 7.22
N MET A 130 5.56 -3.03 7.73
CA MET A 130 6.53 -3.56 8.71
C MET A 130 7.91 -3.80 8.10
N ARG A 131 8.01 -4.19 6.82
CA ARG A 131 9.32 -4.33 6.13
C ARG A 131 10.05 -3.00 5.92
N ARG A 132 9.34 -1.87 6.03
CA ARG A 132 9.91 -0.52 5.93
C ARG A 132 10.38 0.02 7.29
N VAL A 133 9.61 -0.22 8.35
CA VAL A 133 9.85 0.39 9.68
C VAL A 133 10.69 -0.47 10.63
N LEU A 134 10.83 -1.77 10.33
CA LEU A 134 11.69 -2.67 11.08
C LEU A 134 13.07 -2.77 10.43
N SER A 135 14.10 -2.99 11.24
CA SER A 135 15.38 -3.46 10.71
C SER A 135 15.22 -4.84 10.06
N SER A 136 16.13 -5.20 9.15
CA SER A 136 16.05 -6.50 8.46
C SER A 136 16.01 -7.70 9.41
N GLU A 137 16.75 -7.65 10.52
CA GLU A 137 16.78 -8.71 11.53
C GLU A 137 15.45 -8.80 12.32
N GLU A 138 14.94 -7.65 12.78
CA GLU A 138 13.64 -7.58 13.45
C GLU A 138 12.52 -8.07 12.53
N PHE A 139 12.55 -7.67 11.25
CA PHE A 139 11.52 -8.04 10.28
C PHE A 139 11.46 -9.54 10.04
N ILE A 140 12.61 -10.20 9.84
CA ILE A 140 12.65 -11.65 9.62
C ILE A 140 12.08 -12.39 10.84
N THR A 141 12.47 -11.97 12.05
CA THR A 141 11.97 -12.56 13.30
C THR A 141 10.46 -12.35 13.47
N TRP A 142 9.97 -11.14 13.18
CA TRP A 142 8.55 -10.82 13.21
C TRP A 142 7.75 -11.62 12.16
N MET A 143 8.30 -11.82 10.97
CA MET A 143 7.62 -12.55 9.90
C MET A 143 7.47 -14.05 10.23
N ASP A 144 8.42 -14.61 10.98
CA ASP A 144 8.36 -16.01 11.46
C ASP A 144 7.22 -16.26 12.47
N THR A 145 6.65 -15.21 13.09
CA THR A 145 5.46 -15.31 13.96
C THR A 145 4.19 -14.81 13.27
N PHE A 146 4.29 -13.76 12.45
CA PHE A 146 3.14 -13.12 11.81
C PHE A 146 2.58 -13.95 10.65
N LEU A 147 3.43 -14.40 9.72
CA LEU A 147 3.05 -15.14 8.50
C LEU A 147 4.11 -16.19 8.12
N PRO A 148 4.41 -17.16 9.01
CA PRO A 148 5.51 -18.11 8.81
C PRO A 148 5.42 -18.91 7.51
N ARG A 149 4.20 -19.22 7.04
CA ARG A 149 4.00 -20.02 5.83
C ARG A 149 4.53 -19.35 4.56
N LEU A 150 4.71 -18.03 4.55
CA LEU A 150 5.24 -17.31 3.39
C LEU A 150 6.70 -17.68 3.08
N ALA A 151 7.42 -18.23 4.08
CA ALA A 151 8.78 -18.71 3.92
C ALA A 151 8.88 -20.09 3.23
N ASP A 152 7.78 -20.82 3.06
CA ASP A 152 7.78 -22.08 2.31
C ASP A 152 7.93 -21.77 0.81
N GLU A 153 8.93 -22.36 0.16
CA GLU A 153 9.17 -22.19 -1.29
C GLU A 153 8.00 -22.69 -2.14
N ASN A 154 7.18 -23.59 -1.60
CA ASN A 154 5.96 -24.11 -2.23
C ASN A 154 4.70 -23.36 -1.80
N TYR A 155 4.84 -22.25 -1.05
CA TYR A 155 3.70 -21.43 -0.68
C TYR A 155 2.98 -20.92 -1.92
N HIS A 156 1.66 -20.99 -1.90
CA HIS A 156 0.82 -20.49 -2.97
C HIS A 156 -0.40 -19.77 -2.40
N LEU A 157 -0.72 -18.61 -2.97
CA LEU A 157 -1.92 -17.83 -2.70
C LEU A 157 -2.68 -17.67 -4.01
N LYS A 158 -3.95 -18.06 -4.03
CA LYS A 158 -4.75 -17.94 -5.24
C LYS A 158 -5.00 -16.46 -5.57
N VAL A 159 -5.10 -16.18 -6.87
CA VAL A 159 -5.54 -14.87 -7.38
C VAL A 159 -6.96 -14.52 -6.89
N GLY A 160 -7.25 -13.23 -6.78
CA GLY A 160 -8.61 -12.72 -6.64
C GLY A 160 -9.34 -12.90 -7.96
N GLU A 161 -10.35 -13.75 -7.98
CA GLU A 161 -11.16 -14.02 -9.18
C GLU A 161 -12.24 -12.94 -9.33
N VAL A 162 -12.30 -12.30 -10.51
CA VAL A 162 -13.35 -11.31 -10.81
C VAL A 162 -14.42 -11.96 -11.68
N SER A 163 -15.64 -12.07 -11.16
CA SER A 163 -16.78 -12.66 -11.88
C SER A 163 -17.45 -11.69 -12.86
N ASP A 164 -17.47 -10.40 -12.53
CA ASP A 164 -18.04 -9.33 -13.36
C ASP A 164 -17.19 -8.07 -13.20
N ARG A 165 -16.52 -7.65 -14.28
CA ARG A 165 -15.65 -6.46 -14.31
C ARG A 165 -16.40 -5.15 -14.54
N THR A 166 -17.67 -5.24 -14.96
CA THR A 166 -18.53 -4.06 -15.13
C THR A 166 -19.13 -3.58 -13.80
N ASP A 167 -19.11 -4.44 -12.78
CA ASP A 167 -19.45 -4.06 -11.42
C ASP A 167 -18.28 -3.32 -10.76
N GLY A 168 -18.52 -2.06 -10.39
CA GLY A 168 -17.47 -1.20 -9.86
C GLY A 168 -16.93 -1.56 -8.48
N LYS A 169 -17.48 -2.59 -7.81
CA LYS A 169 -16.91 -3.17 -6.60
C LYS A 169 -16.21 -4.49 -6.89
N LEU A 170 -16.78 -5.38 -7.69
CA LEU A 170 -16.15 -6.68 -7.95
C LEU A 170 -14.82 -6.54 -8.73
N VAL A 171 -14.70 -5.52 -9.57
CA VAL A 171 -13.45 -5.18 -10.28
C VAL A 171 -12.28 -4.85 -9.33
N HIS A 172 -12.56 -4.53 -8.06
CA HIS A 172 -11.53 -4.30 -7.04
C HIS A 172 -10.56 -5.47 -6.87
N LEU A 173 -11.02 -6.71 -7.11
CA LEU A 173 -10.16 -7.89 -6.96
C LEU A 173 -9.03 -7.93 -7.99
N ASP A 174 -9.14 -7.22 -9.13
CA ASP A 174 -7.99 -7.00 -10.01
C ASP A 174 -6.94 -6.09 -9.33
N GLY A 175 -7.39 -5.07 -8.59
CA GLY A 175 -6.53 -4.24 -7.73
C GLY A 175 -5.88 -5.05 -6.61
N LEU A 176 -6.60 -6.02 -6.02
CA LEU A 176 -6.04 -6.92 -5.02
C LEU A 176 -4.88 -7.75 -5.55
N ASN A 177 -4.97 -8.23 -6.79
CA ASN A 177 -3.88 -8.98 -7.40
C ASN A 177 -2.63 -8.10 -7.57
N PHE A 178 -2.79 -6.85 -8.03
CA PHE A 178 -1.67 -5.92 -8.10
C PHE A 178 -1.10 -5.56 -6.72
N SER A 179 -1.96 -5.38 -5.71
CA SER A 179 -1.50 -5.05 -4.36
C SER A 179 -0.71 -6.18 -3.72
N ARG A 180 -1.20 -7.41 -3.82
CA ARG A 180 -0.44 -8.61 -3.42
C ARG A 180 0.90 -8.71 -4.14
N ALA A 181 0.90 -8.47 -5.45
CA ALA A 181 2.11 -8.57 -6.26
C ALA A 181 3.19 -7.57 -5.84
N TRP A 182 2.87 -6.30 -5.56
CA TRP A 182 3.90 -5.34 -5.14
C TRP A 182 4.52 -5.73 -3.79
N VAL A 183 3.75 -6.31 -2.86
CA VAL A 183 4.31 -6.74 -1.57
C VAL A 183 5.26 -7.92 -1.79
N PHE A 184 4.86 -8.89 -2.61
CA PHE A 184 5.70 -10.03 -2.97
C PHE A 184 6.99 -9.62 -3.70
N TYR A 185 6.91 -8.71 -4.67
CA TYR A 185 8.11 -8.17 -5.32
C TYR A 185 9.01 -7.44 -4.32
N GLY A 186 8.43 -6.63 -3.43
CA GLY A 186 9.16 -5.92 -2.38
C GLY A 186 9.92 -6.87 -1.45
N LEU A 187 9.27 -7.95 -1.01
CA LEU A 187 9.89 -8.99 -0.20
C LEU A 187 11.01 -9.72 -0.94
N ALA A 188 10.74 -10.18 -2.16
CA ALA A 188 11.71 -10.91 -2.98
C ALA A 188 12.97 -10.07 -3.25
N LYS A 189 12.81 -8.76 -3.44
CA LYS A 189 13.91 -7.82 -3.65
C LYS A 189 14.71 -7.55 -2.37
N GLN A 190 14.02 -7.34 -1.24
CA GLN A 190 14.65 -6.90 0.00
C GLN A 190 15.29 -8.06 0.79
N PHE A 191 14.77 -9.29 0.64
CA PHE A 191 15.17 -10.43 1.44
C PHE A 191 15.40 -11.69 0.59
N PRO A 192 16.63 -12.22 0.54
CA PRO A 192 16.93 -13.46 -0.19
C PRO A 192 16.07 -14.67 0.20
N LYS A 193 15.55 -14.71 1.43
CA LYS A 193 14.64 -15.76 1.93
C LYS A 193 13.31 -15.85 1.17
N TYR A 194 12.90 -14.78 0.48
CA TYR A 194 11.58 -14.67 -0.15
C TYR A 194 11.64 -14.56 -1.68
N THR A 195 12.76 -14.90 -2.32
CA THR A 195 12.93 -14.77 -3.78
C THR A 195 11.93 -15.60 -4.58
N HIS A 196 11.45 -16.73 -4.03
CA HIS A 196 10.43 -17.57 -4.66
C HIS A 196 9.10 -16.84 -4.88
N LEU A 197 8.79 -15.84 -4.05
CA LEU A 197 7.54 -15.06 -4.15
C LEU A 197 7.45 -14.24 -5.44
N GLN A 198 8.55 -14.02 -6.16
CA GLN A 198 8.52 -13.35 -7.46
C GLN A 198 7.65 -14.10 -8.47
N ASN A 199 7.67 -15.44 -8.47
CA ASN A 199 6.82 -16.22 -9.36
C ASN A 199 5.33 -16.06 -9.01
N LEU A 200 5.02 -16.09 -7.71
CA LEU A 200 3.66 -15.86 -7.23
C LEU A 200 3.17 -14.44 -7.59
N ALA A 201 4.02 -13.42 -7.43
CA ALA A 201 3.72 -12.06 -7.86
C ALA A 201 3.43 -11.96 -9.36
N ASN A 202 4.22 -12.64 -10.20
CA ASN A 202 4.01 -12.71 -11.65
C ASN A 202 2.66 -13.33 -11.99
N GLU A 203 2.23 -14.38 -11.28
CA GLU A 203 0.91 -15.01 -11.49
C GLU A 203 -0.24 -14.04 -11.23
N HIS A 204 -0.17 -13.29 -10.11
CA HIS A 204 -1.16 -12.26 -9.79
C HIS A 204 -1.20 -11.14 -10.84
N VAL A 205 -0.04 -10.61 -11.25
CA VAL A 205 0.03 -9.59 -12.30
C VAL A 205 -0.53 -10.13 -13.62
N ALA A 206 -0.14 -11.34 -14.03
CA ALA A 206 -0.55 -11.92 -15.30
C ALA A 206 -2.06 -12.14 -15.39
N TYR A 207 -2.73 -12.41 -14.27
CA TYR A 207 -4.19 -12.57 -14.24
C TYR A 207 -4.93 -11.25 -14.50
N SER A 208 -4.50 -10.17 -13.84
CA SER A 208 -5.23 -8.88 -13.88
C SER A 208 -4.76 -7.93 -14.99
N TYR A 209 -3.49 -8.01 -15.41
CA TYR A 209 -2.91 -7.09 -16.38
C TYR A 209 -3.64 -7.03 -17.74
N PRO A 210 -4.07 -8.15 -18.35
CA PRO A 210 -4.80 -8.12 -19.63
C PRO A 210 -6.12 -7.34 -19.56
N ASN A 211 -6.70 -7.19 -18.36
CA ASN A 211 -7.98 -6.51 -18.14
C ASN A 211 -7.82 -5.02 -17.82
N LEU A 212 -6.59 -4.50 -17.79
CA LEU A 212 -6.31 -3.11 -17.46
C LEU A 212 -6.79 -2.12 -18.55
N VAL A 213 -6.81 -2.57 -19.80
CA VAL A 213 -7.08 -1.73 -20.99
C VAL A 213 -8.33 -2.25 -21.69
N GLY A 214 -9.31 -1.37 -21.89
CA GLY A 214 -10.58 -1.70 -22.56
C GLY A 214 -11.72 -2.08 -21.61
N ASP A 215 -11.51 -1.97 -20.30
CA ASP A 215 -12.54 -2.18 -19.29
C ASP A 215 -13.46 -0.95 -19.13
N SER A 216 -14.59 -1.12 -18.44
CA SER A 216 -15.49 -0.02 -18.13
C SER A 216 -14.82 1.03 -17.22
N TYR A 217 -15.40 2.24 -17.13
CA TYR A 217 -14.81 3.35 -16.38
C TYR A 217 -14.44 2.96 -14.94
N GLU A 218 -15.24 2.08 -14.35
CA GLU A 218 -15.17 1.56 -12.99
C GLU A 218 -13.81 0.94 -12.61
N GLY A 219 -13.15 0.24 -13.54
CA GLY A 219 -11.79 -0.29 -13.34
C GLY A 219 -10.70 0.66 -13.86
N GLY A 220 -10.91 1.21 -15.06
CA GLY A 220 -9.84 1.89 -15.80
C GLY A 220 -9.29 3.17 -15.16
N HIS A 221 -10.05 3.84 -14.28
CA HIS A 221 -9.65 5.14 -13.72
C HIS A 221 -8.61 5.05 -12.58
N TRP A 222 -8.41 3.87 -11.96
CA TRP A 222 -7.51 3.72 -10.81
C TRP A 222 -6.62 2.48 -10.88
N LEU A 223 -7.04 1.39 -11.55
CA LEU A 223 -6.22 0.18 -11.67
C LEU A 223 -4.87 0.42 -12.34
N GLY A 224 -4.79 1.42 -13.23
CA GLY A 224 -3.53 1.84 -13.87
C GLY A 224 -2.45 2.18 -12.85
N SER A 225 -2.81 2.90 -11.79
CA SER A 225 -1.87 3.29 -10.74
C SER A 225 -1.37 2.08 -9.95
N PHE A 226 -2.24 1.09 -9.68
CA PHE A 226 -1.87 -0.14 -8.98
C PHE A 226 -0.94 -1.01 -9.83
N ALA A 227 -1.27 -1.18 -11.12
CA ALA A 227 -0.47 -1.95 -12.05
C ALA A 227 0.92 -1.33 -12.23
N ILE A 228 1.01 -0.01 -12.45
CA ILE A 228 2.29 0.70 -12.56
C ILE A 228 3.10 0.58 -11.27
N TYR A 229 2.48 0.74 -10.10
CA TYR A 229 3.20 0.60 -8.83
C TYR A 229 3.77 -0.81 -8.62
N ALA A 230 3.02 -1.86 -8.98
CA ALA A 230 3.51 -3.23 -8.94
C ALA A 230 4.69 -3.46 -9.90
N LEU A 231 4.61 -2.94 -11.12
CA LEU A 231 5.68 -3.04 -12.12
C LEU A 231 6.93 -2.23 -11.74
N ASN A 232 6.76 -1.02 -11.21
CA ASN A 232 7.88 -0.22 -10.69
C ASN A 232 8.58 -0.95 -9.54
N THR A 233 7.82 -1.58 -8.64
CA THR A 233 8.38 -2.38 -7.55
C THR A 233 9.21 -3.56 -8.07
N LEU A 234 8.72 -4.27 -9.10
CA LEU A 234 9.46 -5.33 -9.79
C LEU A 234 10.79 -4.81 -10.38
N HIS A 235 10.77 -3.65 -11.03
CA HIS A 235 11.96 -3.06 -11.66
C HIS A 235 12.84 -2.26 -10.69
N GLY A 236 12.38 -2.07 -9.46
CA GLY A 236 13.10 -1.41 -8.40
C GLY A 236 13.25 0.10 -8.57
N GLN A 237 12.29 0.73 -9.23
CA GLN A 237 12.17 2.18 -9.40
C GLN A 237 11.42 2.81 -8.23
#